data_AF-A0A354Q7Y5-F1
#
_entry.id   AF-A0A354Q7Y5-F1
#
_cell.length_a   1.000
_cell.length_b   1.000
_cell.length_c   1.000
_cell.angle_alpha   90.00
_cell.angle_beta   90.00
_cell.angle_gamma   90.00
#
_symmetry.space_group_name_H-M   'P 1'
#
loop_
_entity.id
_entity.type
_entity.pdbx_description
1 polymer ?
#
loop_
_entity_poly.entity_id
_entity_poly.type
_entity_poly.pdbx_seq_one_letter_code
_entity_poly.pdbx_strand_id
1 'polypeptide(L)'
;AGFGLLLEQQGGNVIRKLEFQDHHDYVFKDVQKILHEQEKLQPDYIVTTEKDAVKLRKFPELREKLWILEIGVHPEDSWNNYFTEFLNNL
;
A
#
# COMPACT_ATOMS: atom_id res chain seq x y z
N ALA A 1 3.56 9.43 -2.21
CA ALA A 1 5.02 9.71 -2.19
C ALA A 1 5.89 8.57 -1.64
N GLY A 2 5.93 8.28 -0.33
CA GLY A 2 6.94 7.38 0.28
C GLY A 2 6.94 5.93 -0.25
N PHE A 3 5.77 5.30 -0.38
CA PHE A 3 5.64 3.92 -0.86
C PHE A 3 6.25 3.69 -2.24
N GLY A 4 6.00 4.60 -3.19
CA GLY A 4 6.54 4.49 -4.54
C GLY A 4 8.06 4.60 -4.59
N LEU A 5 8.67 5.40 -3.71
CA LEU A 5 10.12 5.52 -3.62
C LEU A 5 10.76 4.23 -3.10
N LEU A 6 10.13 3.55 -2.13
CA LEU A 6 10.61 2.26 -1.64
C LEU A 6 10.65 1.21 -2.77
N LEU A 7 9.61 1.16 -3.62
CA LEU A 7 9.59 0.25 -4.77
C LEU A 7 10.73 0.55 -5.75
N GLU A 8 10.97 1.82 -6.06
CA GLU A 8 12.08 2.24 -6.93
C GLU A 8 13.44 1.88 -6.33
N GLN A 9 13.63 2.06 -5.02
CA GLN A 9 14.87 1.71 -4.31
C GLN A 9 15.16 0.20 -4.30
N GLN A 10 14.13 -0.64 -4.36
CA GLN A 10 14.26 -2.09 -4.48
C GLN A 10 14.43 -2.57 -5.94
N GLY A 11 14.62 -1.64 -6.89
CA GLY A 11 14.83 -1.95 -8.31
C GLY A 11 13.55 -2.04 -9.15
N GLY A 12 12.39 -1.71 -8.59
CA GLY A 12 11.13 -1.66 -9.32
C GLY A 12 11.05 -0.46 -10.27
N ASN A 13 10.51 -0.67 -11.46
CA ASN A 13 10.23 0.42 -12.40
C ASN A 13 8.77 0.90 -12.24
N VAL A 14 8.55 2.00 -11.52
CA VAL A 14 7.19 2.52 -11.29
C VAL A 14 6.71 3.34 -12.48
N ILE A 15 5.99 2.69 -13.41
CA ILE A 15 5.48 3.33 -14.64
C ILE A 15 4.25 4.21 -14.41
N ARG A 16 3.51 4.00 -13.31
CA ARG A 16 2.30 4.76 -12.96
C ARG A 16 2.03 4.75 -11.47
N LYS A 17 1.63 5.91 -10.92
CA LYS A 17 1.18 6.08 -9.52
C LYS A 17 -0.28 6.51 -9.51
N LEU A 18 -1.12 5.75 -8.80
CA LEU A 18 -2.50 6.12 -8.48
C LEU A 18 -2.54 6.50 -7.01
N GLU A 19 -2.51 7.81 -6.73
CA GLU A 19 -2.54 8.32 -5.36
C GLU A 19 -3.97 8.60 -4.90
N PHE A 20 -4.31 8.09 -3.72
CA PHE A 20 -5.58 8.30 -3.04
C PHE A 20 -5.33 9.03 -1.71
N GLN A 21 -6.33 9.76 -1.21
CA GLN A 21 -6.21 10.46 0.06
C GLN A 21 -6.06 9.47 1.22
N ASP A 22 -5.50 9.91 2.34
CA ASP A 22 -5.49 9.03 3.51
C ASP A 22 -6.92 8.75 3.99
N HIS A 23 -7.11 7.58 4.59
CA HIS A 23 -8.43 7.06 4.95
C HIS A 23 -9.43 6.90 3.78
N HIS A 24 -8.99 6.99 2.52
CA HIS A 24 -9.87 6.83 1.35
C HIS A 24 -10.73 5.58 1.44
N ASP A 25 -12.04 5.73 1.24
CA ASP A 25 -12.97 4.61 1.09
C ASP A 25 -13.16 4.33 -0.40
N TYR A 26 -12.53 3.27 -0.88
CA TYR A 26 -12.57 2.89 -2.27
C TYR A 26 -14.01 2.63 -2.71
N VAL A 27 -14.37 3.23 -3.84
CA VAL A 27 -15.64 3.01 -4.53
C VAL A 27 -15.41 2.32 -5.87
N PHE A 28 -16.48 1.82 -6.49
CA PHE A 28 -16.39 1.13 -7.78
C PHE A 28 -15.71 1.96 -8.88
N LYS A 29 -15.89 3.28 -8.87
CA LYS A 29 -15.23 4.20 -9.81
C LYS A 29 -13.70 4.17 -9.69
N ASP A 30 -13.16 3.97 -8.49
CA ASP A 30 -11.71 3.85 -8.28
C ASP A 30 -11.18 2.54 -8.86
N VAL A 31 -11.93 1.45 -8.68
CA VAL A 31 -11.60 0.14 -9.26
C VAL A 31 -11.59 0.20 -10.77
N GLN A 32 -12.60 0.83 -11.37
CA GLN A 32 -12.64 1.04 -12.82
C GLN A 32 -11.44 1.84 -13.31
N LYS A 33 -11.00 2.85 -12.55
CA LYS A 33 -9.78 3.62 -12.87
C LYS A 33 -8.52 2.74 -12.80
N ILE A 34 -8.39 1.88 -11.79
CA ILE A 34 -7.27 0.94 -11.66
C ILE A 34 -7.23 -0.02 -12.85
N LEU A 35 -8.35 -0.64 -13.19
CA LEU A 35 -8.46 -1.60 -14.30
C LEU A 35 -8.21 -0.94 -15.66
N HIS A 36 -8.73 0.27 -15.87
CA HIS A 36 -8.49 1.02 -17.10
C HIS A 36 -7.00 1.32 -17.31
N GLU A 37 -6.30 1.72 -16.25
CA GLU A 37 -4.86 1.99 -16.34
C GLU A 37 -4.05 0.70 -16.50
N GLN A 38 -4.50 -0.41 -15.91
CA GLN A 38 -3.92 -1.73 -16.16
C GLN A 38 -4.02 -2.12 -17.64
N GLU A 39 -5.22 -2.02 -18.24
CA GLU A 39 -5.42 -2.38 -19.64
C GLU A 39 -4.62 -1.50 -20.60
N LYS A 40 -4.51 -0.21 -20.27
CA LYS A 40 -3.79 0.78 -21.08
C LYS A 40 -2.27 0.60 -21.05
N LEU A 41 -1.71 0.31 -19.87
CA LEU A 41 -0.26 0.27 -19.66
C LEU A 41 0.33 -1.14 -19.68
N GLN A 42 -0.51 -2.17 -19.47
CA GLN A 42 -0.13 -3.58 -19.36
C GLN A 42 1.08 -3.79 -18.43
N PRO A 43 1.01 -3.32 -17.16
CA PRO A 43 2.11 -3.52 -16.22
C PRO A 43 2.25 -5.01 -15.87
N ASP A 44 3.47 -5.42 -15.50
CA ASP A 44 3.71 -6.75 -14.93
C ASP A 44 2.95 -6.94 -13.62
N TYR A 45 2.89 -5.88 -12.79
CA TYR A 45 2.32 -5.91 -11.45
C TYR A 45 1.52 -4.66 -11.12
N ILE A 46 0.39 -4.83 -10.44
CA ILE A 46 -0.29 -3.76 -9.70
C ILE A 46 0.03 -3.96 -8.23
N VAL A 47 0.82 -3.06 -7.65
CA VAL A 47 1.27 -3.17 -6.27
C VAL A 47 0.53 -2.17 -5.37
N THR A 48 0.08 -2.63 -4.21
CA THR A 48 -0.56 -1.79 -3.19
C THR A 48 -0.06 -2.15 -1.80
N THR A 49 -0.36 -1.30 -0.81
CA THR A 49 -0.05 -1.58 0.59
C THR A 49 -1.07 -2.55 1.19
N GLU A 50 -0.69 -3.28 2.24
CA GLU A 50 -1.65 -4.12 3.00
C GLU A 50 -2.87 -3.32 3.49
N LYS A 51 -2.63 -2.09 4.01
CA LYS A 51 -3.69 -1.18 4.47
C LYS A 51 -4.77 -0.96 3.42
N ASP A 52 -4.37 -0.69 2.18
CA ASP A 52 -5.29 -0.46 1.07
C ASP A 52 -5.90 -1.76 0.55
N ALA A 53 -5.14 -2.86 0.54
CA ALA A 53 -5.63 -4.17 0.14
C ALA A 53 -6.82 -4.63 0.98
N VAL A 54 -6.79 -4.39 2.30
CA VAL A 54 -7.92 -4.71 3.21
C VAL A 54 -9.21 -4.00 2.80
N LYS A 55 -9.12 -2.78 2.25
CA LYS A 55 -10.28 -2.04 1.75
C LYS A 55 -10.71 -2.50 0.36
N LEU A 56 -9.74 -2.82 -0.49
CA LEU A 56 -9.97 -3.24 -1.88
C LEU A 56 -10.52 -4.66 -2.00
N ARG A 57 -10.33 -5.53 -0.99
CA ARG A 57 -10.82 -6.92 -1.00
C ARG A 57 -12.32 -7.08 -1.22
N LYS A 58 -13.11 -6.02 -0.97
CA LYS A 58 -14.57 -6.00 -1.24
C LYS A 58 -14.91 -6.00 -2.73
N PHE A 59 -13.93 -5.76 -3.61
CA PHE A 59 -14.08 -5.69 -5.06
C PHE A 59 -13.53 -6.96 -5.73
N PRO A 60 -14.40 -7.88 -6.18
CA PRO A 60 -13.97 -9.13 -6.82
C PRO A 60 -13.20 -8.91 -8.12
N GLU A 61 -13.35 -7.77 -8.79
CA GLU A 61 -12.68 -7.43 -10.05
C GLU A 61 -11.16 -7.28 -9.90
N LEU A 62 -10.69 -7.00 -8.69
CA LEU A 62 -9.27 -6.87 -8.36
C LEU A 62 -8.66 -8.15 -7.78
N ARG A 63 -9.48 -9.19 -7.60
CA ARG A 63 -9.01 -10.49 -7.10
C ARG A 63 -7.93 -11.02 -8.04
N GLU A 64 -6.84 -11.53 -7.47
CA GLU A 64 -5.67 -12.07 -8.20
C GLU A 64 -4.91 -11.07 -9.09
N LYS A 65 -5.32 -9.79 -9.14
CA LYS A 65 -4.63 -8.74 -9.89
C LYS A 65 -3.68 -7.89 -9.05
N LEU A 66 -3.86 -7.91 -7.72
CA LEU A 66 -3.11 -7.09 -6.79
C LEU A 66 -1.97 -7.88 -6.13
N TRP A 67 -0.80 -7.24 -6.12
CA TRP A 67 0.33 -7.62 -5.30
C TRP A 67 0.34 -6.75 -4.06
N ILE A 68 0.35 -7.39 -2.90
CA ILE A 68 0.25 -6.72 -1.61
C ILE A 68 1.63 -6.70 -1.00
N LEU A 69 2.15 -5.50 -0.74
CA LEU A 69 3.39 -5.33 0.00
C LEU A 69 3.07 -5.02 1.46
N GLU A 70 3.52 -5.91 2.34
CA GLU A 70 3.54 -5.69 3.78
C GLU A 70 4.79 -4.89 4.16
N ILE A 71 4.61 -3.90 5.04
CA ILE A 71 5.71 -3.08 5.54
C ILE A 71 5.85 -3.37 7.02
N GLY A 72 6.92 -4.09 7.38
CA GLY A 72 7.28 -4.35 8.77
C GLY A 72 7.94 -3.15 9.42
N VAL A 73 7.59 -2.88 10.67
CA VAL A 73 8.28 -1.89 11.51
C VAL A 73 9.12 -2.65 12.52
N HIS A 74 10.43 -2.40 12.52
CA HIS A 74 11.37 -2.93 13.49
C HIS A 74 11.94 -1.76 14.31
N PRO A 75 11.35 -1.45 15.48
CA PRO A 75 11.89 -0.42 16.36
C PRO A 75 13.27 -0.83 16.87
N GLU A 76 14.13 0.15 17.11
CA GLU A 76 15.36 -0.08 17.86
C GLU A 76 15.05 -0.49 19.31
N ASP A 77 15.95 -1.24 19.94
CA ASP A 77 15.78 -1.67 21.34
C ASP A 77 15.55 -0.48 22.30
N SER A 78 16.16 0.66 22.00
CA SER A 78 15.97 1.93 22.73
C SER A 78 14.51 2.40 22.75
N TRP A 79 13.77 2.19 21.66
CA TRP A 79 12.36 2.56 21.53
C TRP A 79 11.48 1.70 22.45
N ASN A 80 11.78 0.40 22.58
CA ASN A 80 11.02 -0.51 23.44
C ASN A 80 11.14 -0.12 24.92
N ASN A 81 12.34 0.30 25.34
CA ASN A 81 12.58 0.79 26.69
C ASN A 81 11.78 2.08 26.96
N TYR A 82 11.89 3.06 26.06
CA TYR A 82 11.11 4.30 26.14
C TYR A 82 9.60 4.03 26.20
N PHE A 83 9.09 3.16 25.32
CA PHE A 83 7.66 2.87 25.25
C PHE A 83 7.16 2.19 26.53
N THR A 84 7.96 1.30 27.11
CA THR A 84 7.64 0.66 28.40
C THR A 84 7.60 1.68 29.54
N GLU A 85 8.58 2.58 29.62
CA GLU A 85 8.58 3.66 30.62
C GLU A 85 7.39 4.61 30.43
N PHE A 86 7.08 4.99 29.19
CA PHE A 86 5.92 5.81 28.87
C PHE A 86 4.62 5.18 29.36
N LEU A 87 4.39 3.89 29.09
CA LEU A 87 3.19 3.18 29.52
C LEU A 87 3.08 3.05 31.05
N ASN A 88 4.20 2.89 31.74
CA ASN A 88 4.21 2.81 33.22
C ASN A 88 3.95 4.16 33.91
N ASN A 89 4.05 5.27 33.18
CA ASN A 89 3.85 6.63 33.69
C ASN A 89 2.48 7.23 33.29
N LEU A 90 1.61 6.44 32.65
CA LEU A 90 0.19 6.74 32.40
C LEU A 90 -0.68 6.37 33.60
#